data_AF-A0AAW0J7M8-F1
#
_entry.id   AF-A0AAW0J7M8-F1
#
_cell.length_a   1.000
_cell.length_b   1.000
_cell.length_c   1.000
_cell.angle_alpha   90.00
_cell.angle_beta   90.00
_cell.angle_gamma   90.00
#
_symmetry.space_group_name_H-M   'P 1'
#
loop_
_entity.id
_entity.type
_entity.pdbx_description
1 polymer ?
#
loop_
_entity_poly.entity_id
_entity_poly.type
_entity_poly.pdbx_seq_one_letter_code
_entity_poly.pdbx_strand_id
1 'polypeptide(L)'
;MVMYLYDYLPTPPNDAFAAGTDTTYTVLEWAMTELLRHPEMMKNVQNEVREIIGNKNDITEYDLDKMHYLKAIIKETLRFHPPIPLLIPNC
;
A
#
# COMPACT_ATOMS: atom_id res chain seq x y z
N MET A 1 -31.50 6.63 -21.40
CA MET A 1 -32.07 7.71 -20.56
C MET A 1 -32.14 7.34 -19.06
N VAL A 2 -31.26 6.44 -18.57
CA VAL A 2 -31.08 6.18 -17.12
C VAL A 2 -29.60 6.13 -16.69
N MET A 3 -28.64 6.20 -17.64
CA MET A 3 -27.20 6.30 -17.32
C MET A 3 -26.73 7.74 -17.04
N TYR A 4 -27.40 8.76 -17.57
CA TYR A 4 -26.98 10.17 -17.40
C TYR A 4 -27.36 10.79 -16.05
N LEU A 5 -28.19 10.14 -15.24
CA LEU A 5 -28.61 10.68 -13.94
C LEU A 5 -27.78 10.14 -12.77
N TYR A 6 -26.97 9.10 -12.98
CA TYR A 6 -26.05 8.57 -11.95
C TYR A 6 -24.76 9.39 -11.83
N ASP A 7 -24.33 10.08 -12.90
CA ASP A 7 -23.15 10.96 -12.90
C ASP A 7 -23.38 12.31 -12.17
N TYR A 8 -24.59 12.56 -11.65
CA TYR A 8 -24.94 13.79 -10.93
C TYR A 8 -25.07 13.61 -9.40
N LEU A 9 -24.88 12.38 -8.89
CA LEU A 9 -24.75 12.10 -7.45
C LEU A 9 -23.26 12.01 -7.11
N PRO A 10 -22.79 12.46 -5.93
CA PRO A 10 -21.44 12.13 -5.48
C PRO A 10 -21.31 10.60 -5.51
N THR A 11 -20.26 10.09 -6.17
CA THR A 11 -19.96 8.66 -6.28
C THR A 11 -20.19 8.01 -4.92
N PRO A 12 -21.03 6.98 -4.82
CA PRO A 12 -21.37 6.43 -3.53
C PRO A 12 -20.08 5.90 -2.85
N PRO A 13 -19.96 5.98 -1.51
CA PRO A 13 -18.68 5.75 -0.82
C PRO A 13 -18.05 4.39 -1.15
N ASN A 14 -18.86 3.40 -1.53
CA ASN A 14 -18.46 2.07 -1.95
C ASN A 14 -17.42 2.07 -3.08
N ASP A 15 -17.44 3.02 -4.00
CA ASP A 15 -16.49 3.05 -5.11
C ASP A 15 -15.07 3.42 -4.62
N ALA A 16 -14.98 4.39 -3.71
CA ALA A 16 -13.72 4.78 -3.08
C ALA A 16 -13.18 3.69 -2.14
N PHE A 17 -14.06 3.03 -1.39
CA PHE A 17 -13.69 1.90 -0.54
C PHE A 17 -13.19 0.71 -1.37
N ALA A 18 -13.91 0.32 -2.43
CA ALA A 18 -13.50 -0.79 -3.29
C ALA A 18 -12.15 -0.51 -3.97
N ALA A 19 -11.98 0.69 -4.55
CA ALA A 19 -10.73 1.08 -5.18
C ALA A 19 -9.54 1.08 -4.20
N GLY A 20 -9.76 1.51 -2.95
CA GLY A 20 -8.74 1.49 -1.91
C GLY A 20 -8.40 0.08 -1.43
N THR A 21 -9.40 -0.76 -1.20
CA THR A 21 -9.21 -2.10 -0.64
C THR A 21 -8.52 -3.05 -1.62
N ASP A 22 -8.98 -3.12 -2.88
CA ASP A 22 -8.42 -4.09 -3.84
C ASP A 22 -6.95 -3.78 -4.13
N THR A 23 -6.62 -2.50 -4.31
CA THR A 23 -5.23 -2.08 -4.60
C THR A 23 -4.31 -2.28 -3.39
N THR A 24 -4.73 -1.91 -2.18
CA THR A 24 -3.91 -2.11 -0.98
C THR A 24 -3.71 -3.58 -0.63
N TYR A 25 -4.73 -4.41 -0.82
CA TYR A 25 -4.64 -5.86 -0.62
C TYR A 25 -3.56 -6.47 -1.52
N THR A 26 -3.58 -6.18 -2.82
CA THR A 26 -2.58 -6.69 -3.77
C THR A 26 -1.16 -6.24 -3.41
N VAL A 27 -0.97 -4.99 -2.98
CA VAL A 27 0.36 -4.50 -2.56
C VAL A 27 0.87 -5.27 -1.34
N LEU A 28 0.01 -5.52 -0.34
CA LEU A 28 0.38 -6.26 0.86
C LEU A 28 0.74 -7.72 0.55
N GLU A 29 -0.03 -8.36 -0.33
CA GLU A 29 0.23 -9.73 -0.78
C GLU A 29 1.62 -9.85 -1.42
N TRP A 30 1.94 -8.98 -2.38
CA TRP A 30 3.24 -8.97 -3.04
C TRP A 30 4.38 -8.58 -2.10
N ALA A 31 4.18 -7.58 -1.24
CA ALA A 31 5.20 -7.15 -0.29
C ALA A 31 5.56 -8.29 0.68
N MET A 32 4.56 -9.00 1.22
CA MET A 32 4.80 -10.16 2.07
C MET A 32 5.47 -11.30 1.32
N THR A 33 5.06 -11.56 0.07
CA THR A 33 5.67 -12.60 -0.78
C THR A 33 7.16 -12.33 -1.01
N GLU A 34 7.53 -11.10 -1.35
CA GLU A 34 8.93 -10.70 -1.57
C GLU A 34 9.76 -10.75 -0.28
N LEU A 35 9.20 -10.31 0.84
CA LEU A 35 9.88 -10.39 2.14
C LEU A 35 10.11 -11.84 2.57
N LEU A 36 9.16 -12.74 2.34
CA LEU A 36 9.31 -14.17 2.62
C LEU A 36 10.35 -14.83 1.71
N ARG A 37 10.45 -14.38 0.45
CA ARG A 37 11.46 -14.87 -0.50
C ARG A 37 12.87 -14.38 -0.18
N HIS A 38 13.00 -13.22 0.47
CA HIS A 38 14.27 -12.58 0.81
C HIS A 38 14.41 -12.37 2.33
N PRO A 39 14.79 -13.42 3.09
CA PRO A 39 14.82 -13.38 4.56
C PRO A 39 15.79 -12.35 5.14
N GLU A 40 16.85 -11.98 4.41
CA GLU A 40 17.75 -10.88 4.80
C GLU A 40 17.03 -9.53 4.81
N MET A 41 16.23 -9.24 3.78
CA MET A 41 15.44 -8.01 3.72
C MET A 41 14.38 -7.98 4.81
N MET A 42 13.73 -9.12 5.09
CA MET A 42 12.80 -9.28 6.22
C MET A 42 13.47 -8.97 7.56
N LYS A 43 14.69 -9.48 7.78
CA LYS A 43 15.43 -9.20 9.02
C LYS A 43 15.78 -7.71 9.15
N ASN A 44 16.21 -7.08 8.06
CA ASN A 44 16.59 -5.67 8.06
C ASN A 44 15.39 -4.76 8.35
N VAL A 45 14.22 -5.02 7.75
CA VAL A 45 13.02 -4.22 8.01
C VAL A 45 12.48 -4.43 9.43
N GLN A 46 12.54 -5.66 9.96
CA GLN A 46 12.17 -5.92 11.35
C GLN A 46 13.10 -5.21 12.34
N ASN A 47 14.41 -5.14 12.03
CA ASN A 47 15.36 -4.39 12.84
C ASN A 47 15.09 -2.89 12.79
N GLU A 48 14.87 -2.31 11.59
CA GLU A 48 14.50 -0.89 11.44
C GLU A 48 13.27 -0.55 12.29
N VAL A 49 12.22 -1.37 12.21
CA VAL A 49 10.99 -1.17 12.99
C VAL A 49 11.24 -1.25 14.49
N ARG A 50 12.03 -2.24 14.96
CA ARG A 50 12.38 -2.38 16.37
C ARG A 50 13.23 -1.22 16.89
N GLU A 51 14.16 -0.72 16.09
CA GLU A 51 15.02 0.42 16.45
C GLU A 51 14.22 1.72 16.58
N ILE A 52 13.25 1.96 15.67
CA ILE A 52 12.43 3.17 15.68
C ILE A 52 11.39 3.14 16.82
N ILE A 53 10.74 2.00 17.04
CA ILE A 53 9.71 1.87 18.09
C ILE A 53 10.36 1.81 19.48
N GLY A 54 11.47 1.09 19.62
CA GLY A 54 12.15 0.90 20.91
C GLY A 54 11.20 0.34 21.98
N ASN A 55 10.94 1.13 23.01
CA ASN A 55 10.04 0.78 24.14
C ASN A 55 8.63 1.40 24.02
N LYS A 56 8.28 1.99 22.87
CA LYS A 56 6.94 2.53 22.67
C LYS A 56 5.94 1.39 22.46
N ASN A 57 4.74 1.57 23.00
CA ASN A 57 3.65 0.62 22.81
C ASN A 57 2.83 0.91 21.54
N ASP A 58 2.88 2.16 21.05
CA ASP A 58 2.09 2.61 19.90
C ASP A 58 2.97 3.24 18.81
N ILE A 59 2.56 3.05 17.56
CA ILE A 59 3.21 3.61 16.36
C ILE A 59 2.47 4.88 15.97
N THR A 60 3.20 6.00 15.87
CA THR A 60 2.65 7.27 15.38
C THR A 60 3.01 7.51 13.91
N GLU A 61 2.28 8.40 13.23
CA GLU A 61 2.62 8.79 11.84
C GLU A 61 4.04 9.34 11.70
N TYR A 62 4.55 10.02 12.73
CA TYR A 62 5.93 10.51 12.75
C TYR A 62 6.96 9.38 12.82
N ASP A 63 6.63 8.27 13.49
CA ASP A 63 7.49 7.08 13.52
C ASP A 63 7.47 6.37 12.16
N LEU A 64 6.32 6.30 11.49
CA LEU A 64 6.22 5.81 10.12
C LEU A 64 7.04 6.66 9.14
N ASP A 65 7.17 7.96 9.39
CA ASP A 65 7.95 8.81 8.51
C ASP A 65 9.44 8.41 8.47
N LYS A 66 9.95 7.94 9.60
CA LYS A 66 11.34 7.49 9.80
C LYS A 66 11.64 6.09 9.25
N MET A 67 10.61 5.30 8.92
CA MET A 67 10.78 3.94 8.38
C MET A 67 11.14 3.99 6.88
N HIS A 68 12.35 4.46 6.60
CA HIS A 68 12.81 4.72 5.24
C HIS A 68 12.99 3.42 4.43
N TYR A 69 13.47 2.35 5.05
CA TYR A 69 13.69 1.06 4.41
C TYR A 69 12.36 0.36 4.13
N LEU A 70 11.42 0.36 5.07
CA LEU A 70 10.05 -0.12 4.82
C LEU A 70 9.40 0.61 3.63
N LYS A 71 9.50 1.94 3.58
CA LYS A 71 8.99 2.75 2.45
C LYS A 71 9.68 2.36 1.14
N ALA A 72 10.98 2.07 1.15
CA ALA A 72 11.72 1.63 -0.03
C ALA A 72 11.22 0.26 -0.53
N ILE A 73 10.98 -0.69 0.37
CA ILE A 73 10.41 -2.01 0.03
C ILE A 73 9.05 -1.87 -0.63
N ILE A 74 8.16 -1.03 -0.10
CA ILE A 74 6.83 -0.79 -0.68
C ILE A 74 6.96 -0.20 -2.09
N LYS A 75 7.83 0.80 -2.26
CA LYS A 75 8.08 1.41 -3.58
C LYS A 75 8.63 0.41 -4.59
N GLU A 76 9.55 -0.45 -4.16
CA GLU A 76 10.14 -1.46 -5.02
C GLU A 76 9.14 -2.58 -5.37
N THR A 77 8.29 -2.96 -4.40
CA THR A 77 7.18 -3.88 -4.63
C THR A 77 6.23 -3.33 -5.70
N LEU A 78 5.87 -2.04 -5.62
CA LEU A 78 5.04 -1.38 -6.63
C LEU A 78 5.72 -1.30 -8.00
N ARG A 79 7.06 -1.22 -8.04
CA ARG A 79 7.84 -1.23 -9.28
C ARG A 79 7.80 -2.59 -9.98
N PHE A 80 7.89 -3.68 -9.22
CA PHE A 80 7.84 -5.05 -9.76
C PHE A 80 6.41 -5.56 -9.99
N HIS A 81 5.48 -5.17 -9.11
CA HIS A 81 4.10 -5.65 -9.06
C HIS A 81 3.13 -4.46 -8.99
N PRO A 82 2.97 -3.69 -10.07
CA PRO A 82 2.01 -2.59 -10.10
C PRO A 82 0.57 -3.15 -10.03
N PRO A 83 -0.25 -2.78 -9.04
CA PRO A 83 -1.64 -3.25 -8.93
C PRO A 83 -2.51 -2.81 -10.11
N ILE A 84 -2.13 -1.71 -10.77
CA ILE A 84 -2.81 -1.16 -11.94
C ILE A 84 -1.75 -0.98 -13.05
N PRO A 85 -1.50 -2.00 -13.89
CA PRO A 85 -0.48 -1.94 -14.95
C PRO A 85 -0.84 -1.02 -16.12
N LEU A 86 -2.13 -0.68 -16.26
CA LEU A 86 -2.66 0.18 -17.32
C LEU A 86 -3.40 1.35 -16.67
N LEU A 87 -2.83 2.55 -16.79
CA LEU A 87 -3.57 3.79 -16.55
C LEU A 87 -4.84 3.74 -17.41
N ILE A 88 -5.99 3.99 -16.77
CA ILE A 88 -7.31 3.98 -17.42
C ILE A 88 -7.20 4.78 -18.73
N PRO A 89 -7.59 4.22 -19.88
CA PRO A 89 -7.53 4.94 -21.15
C PRO A 89 -8.27 6.27 -21.01
N ASN A 90 -7.64 7.35 -21.46
CA ASN A 90 -8.33 8.63 -21.57
C ASN A 90 -9.51 8.45 -22.54
N CYS A 91 -10.73 8.54 -22.04
CA CYS A 91 -11.95 8.63 -22.85
C CYS A 91 -12.38 10.10 -22.95
#